data_AF-A0A854D9C8-F1
#
_entry.id   AF-A0A854D9C8-F1
#
_cell.length_a   1.000
_cell.length_b   1.000
_cell.length_c   1.000
_cell.angle_alpha   90.00
_cell.angle_beta   90.00
_cell.angle_gamma   90.00
#
_symmetry.space_group_name_H-M   'P 1'
#
loop_
_entity.id
_entity.type
_entity.pdbx_description
1 polymer ?
#
loop_
_entity_poly.entity_id
_entity_poly.type
_entity_poly.pdbx_seq_one_letter_code
_entity_poly.pdbx_strand_id
1 'polypeptide(L)' 'MSFSLSRSKADYDTAVTQFPASVPASWVGADSNACQTALDNASGLLTTLATRYDTAFTNVGALESRGSSNGASPS' A
#
# COMPACT_ATOMS: atom_id res chain seq x y z
N MET A 1 -8.29 0.53 15.70
CA MET A 1 -8.29 0.04 14.29
C MET A 1 -7.16 0.71 13.51
N SER A 2 -6.90 2.00 13.75
CA SER A 2 -5.76 2.76 13.20
C SER A 2 -4.38 2.13 13.46
N PHE A 3 -4.10 1.59 14.65
CA PHE A 3 -2.79 0.98 14.95
C PHE A 3 -2.44 -0.21 14.05
N SER A 4 -3.35 -1.17 13.88
CA SER A 4 -3.15 -2.33 13.01
C SER A 4 -2.99 -1.92 11.53
N LEU A 5 -3.74 -0.90 11.08
CA LEU A 5 -3.61 -0.36 9.73
C LEU A 5 -2.26 0.33 9.53
N SER A 6 -1.80 1.11 10.52
CA SER A 6 -0.49 1.77 10.53
C SER A 6 0.65 0.76 10.41
N ARG A 7 0.56 -0.34 11.17
CA ARG A 7 1.56 -1.41 11.09
C ARG A 7 1.55 -2.09 9.73
N SER A 8 0.37 -2.43 9.22
CA SER A 8 0.24 -3.04 7.89
C SER A 8 0.79 -2.16 6.77
N LYS A 9 0.57 -0.83 6.83
CA LYS A 9 1.15 0.12 5.88
C LYS A 9 2.67 0.18 5.98
N ALA A 10 3.25 0.13 7.17
CA ALA A 10 4.69 0.10 7.35
C ALA A 10 5.33 -1.18 6.77
N ASP A 11 4.68 -2.32 6.94
CA ASP A 11 5.12 -3.58 6.33
C ASP A 11 5.00 -3.52 4.80
N TYR A 12 3.93 -2.92 4.26
CA TYR A 12 3.78 -2.64 2.82
C TYR A 12 4.90 -1.72 2.29
N ASP A 13 5.19 -0.62 2.97
CA ASP A 13 6.23 0.33 2.54
C ASP A 13 7.60 -0.34 2.51
N THR A 14 7.88 -1.18 3.52
CA THR A 14 9.09 -2.01 3.55
C THR A 14 9.14 -2.96 2.35
N ALA A 15 8.03 -3.66 2.04
CA ALA A 15 7.97 -4.57 0.91
C ALA A 15 8.18 -3.87 -0.43
N VAL A 16 7.61 -2.68 -0.63
CA VAL A 16 7.79 -1.88 -1.86
C VAL A 16 9.25 -1.47 -2.05
N THR A 17 9.96 -1.10 -0.99
CA THR A 17 11.40 -0.74 -1.12
C THR A 17 12.29 -1.91 -1.54
N GLN A 18 11.86 -3.14 -1.27
CA GLN A 18 12.58 -4.36 -1.62
C GLN A 18 12.11 -4.94 -2.97
N PHE A 19 11.05 -4.37 -3.56
CA PHE A 19 10.49 -4.88 -4.80
C PHE A 19 11.38 -4.51 -5.99
N PRO A 20 11.80 -5.49 -6.82
CA PRO A 20 12.67 -5.20 -7.96
C PRO A 20 11.91 -4.47 -9.07
N ALA A 21 12.43 -3.32 -9.49
CA ALA A 21 11.85 -2.55 -10.60
C ALA A 21 12.18 -3.15 -11.97
N SER A 22 13.29 -3.89 -12.07
CA SER A 22 13.73 -4.46 -13.35
C SER A 22 14.43 -5.79 -13.19
N VAL A 23 14.38 -6.61 -14.23
CA VAL A 23 15.24 -7.78 -14.37
C VAL A 23 16.72 -7.35 -14.50
N PRO A 24 17.69 -8.21 -14.14
CA PRO A 24 19.09 -7.92 -14.36
C PRO A 24 19.40 -7.63 -15.83
N ALA A 25 20.25 -6.64 -16.11
CA ALA A 25 20.63 -6.26 -17.48
C ALA A 25 21.34 -7.37 -18.27
N SER A 26 21.90 -8.38 -17.58
CA SER A 26 22.50 -9.56 -18.22
C SER A 26 21.48 -10.56 -18.75
N TRP A 27 20.20 -10.43 -18.36
CA TRP A 27 19.13 -11.30 -18.82
C TRP A 27 18.62 -10.80 -20.18
N VAL A 28 18.71 -11.65 -21.19
CA VAL A 28 18.31 -11.34 -22.56
C VAL A 28 17.38 -12.43 -23.10
N GLY A 29 16.43 -12.03 -23.93
CA GLY A 29 15.50 -12.95 -24.61
C GLY A 29 14.04 -12.79 -24.17
N ALA A 30 13.18 -13.64 -24.73
CA ALA A 30 11.73 -13.56 -24.54
C ALA A 30 11.32 -13.75 -23.07
N ASP A 31 11.96 -14.66 -22.35
CA ASP A 31 11.65 -14.94 -20.95
C ASP A 31 12.00 -13.75 -20.04
N SER A 32 13.08 -13.03 -20.34
CA SER A 32 13.46 -11.80 -19.63
C SER A 32 12.41 -10.71 -19.83
N ASN A 33 11.90 -10.54 -21.05
CA ASN A 33 10.82 -9.60 -21.34
C ASN A 33 9.50 -9.98 -20.64
N ALA A 34 9.18 -11.29 -20.60
CA ALA A 34 8.00 -11.78 -19.89
C ALA A 34 8.12 -11.54 -18.38
N CYS A 35 9.30 -11.76 -17.80
CA CYS A 35 9.58 -11.47 -16.40
C CYS A 35 9.47 -9.97 -16.11
N GLN A 36 10.04 -9.10 -16.97
CA GLN A 36 9.89 -7.66 -16.83
C GLN A 36 8.41 -7.24 -16.86
N THR A 37 7.63 -7.79 -17.79
CA THR A 37 6.18 -7.52 -17.87
C THR A 37 5.45 -7.92 -16.58
N ALA A 38 5.83 -9.05 -15.98
CA ALA A 38 5.26 -9.48 -14.70
C ALA A 38 5.64 -8.53 -13.55
N LEU A 39 6.89 -8.02 -13.52
CA LEU A 39 7.32 -7.01 -12.55
C LEU A 39 6.56 -5.69 -12.71
N ASP A 40 6.34 -5.24 -13.95
CA ASP A 40 5.60 -4.02 -14.25
C ASP A 40 4.14 -4.13 -13.76
N ASN A 41 3.49 -5.27 -14.04
CA ASN A 41 2.13 -5.55 -13.57
C ASN A 41 2.05 -5.57 -12.03
N ALA A 42 2.99 -6.25 -11.38
CA ALA A 42 3.07 -6.29 -9.93
C ALA A 42 3.29 -4.90 -9.33
N SER A 43 4.15 -4.07 -9.94
CA SER A 43 4.37 -2.67 -9.55
C SER A 43 3.09 -1.83 -9.66
N GLY A 44 2.28 -2.06 -10.71
CA GLY A 44 0.96 -1.43 -10.86
C GLY A 44 -0.03 -1.85 -9.77
N LEU A 45 -0.02 -3.14 -9.37
CA LEU A 45 -0.84 -3.64 -8.26
C LEU A 45 -0.41 -3.04 -6.92
N LEU A 46 0.89 -2.93 -6.67
CA LEU A 46 1.43 -2.27 -5.47
C LEU A 46 0.98 -0.81 -5.43
N THR A 47 1.13 -0.07 -6.52
CA THR A 47 0.64 1.32 -6.63
C THR A 47 -0.86 1.42 -6.31
N THR A 48 -1.67 0.50 -6.84
CA THR A 48 -3.11 0.45 -6.53
C THR A 48 -3.37 0.17 -5.04
N LEU A 49 -2.55 -0.70 -4.44
CA LEU A 49 -2.62 -1.02 -3.01
C LEU A 49 -2.26 0.19 -2.14
N ALA A 50 -1.28 1.01 -2.54
CA ALA A 50 -0.97 2.27 -1.84
C ALA A 50 -2.20 3.17 -1.71
N THR A 51 -2.92 3.40 -2.81
CA THR A 51 -4.14 4.22 -2.83
C THR A 51 -5.23 3.65 -1.90
N ARG A 52 -5.31 2.32 -1.79
CA ARG A 52 -6.25 1.67 -0.86
C ARG A 52 -5.89 1.90 0.59
N TYR A 53 -4.60 1.91 0.93
CA TYR A 53 -4.16 2.30 2.27
C TYR A 53 -4.53 3.74 2.60
N ASP A 54 -4.26 4.70 1.68
CA ASP A 54 -4.60 6.11 1.88
C ASP A 54 -6.11 6.31 2.12
N THR A 55 -6.93 5.59 1.34
CA THR A 55 -8.39 5.57 1.51
C THR A 55 -8.79 4.98 2.86
N ALA A 56 -8.15 3.89 3.27
CA ALA A 56 -8.43 3.24 4.55
C ALA A 56 -8.09 4.16 5.73
N PHE A 57 -6.95 4.86 5.71
CA PHE A 57 -6.59 5.84 6.74
C PHE A 57 -7.59 6.97 6.82
N THR A 58 -8.01 7.51 5.67
CA THR A 58 -9.02 8.57 5.61
C THR A 58 -10.34 8.11 6.24
N ASN A 59 -10.82 6.91 5.89
CA ASN A 59 -12.07 6.38 6.40
C ASN A 59 -12.01 6.06 7.90
N VAL A 60 -10.92 5.43 8.36
CA VAL A 60 -10.74 5.13 9.79
C VAL A 60 -10.64 6.42 10.61
N GLY A 61 -9.89 7.42 10.13
CA GLY A 61 -9.80 8.72 10.79
C GLY A 61 -11.15 9.43 10.91
N ALA A 62 -11.97 9.38 9.85
CA ALA A 62 -13.33 9.93 9.89
C ALA A 62 -14.23 9.20 10.91
N LEU A 63 -14.12 7.88 11.04
CA LEU A 63 -14.87 7.10 12.03
C LEU A 63 -14.42 7.42 13.47
N GLU A 64 -13.11 7.51 13.70
CA GLU A 64 -12.55 7.85 15.01
C GLU A 64 -12.96 9.26 15.44
N SER A 65 -12.97 10.23 14.51
CA SER A 65 -13.46 11.60 14.77
C SER A 65 -14.94 11.61 15.19
N ARG A 66 -15.81 10.88 14.47
CA ARG A 66 -17.24 10.75 14.81
C ARG A 66 -17.46 10.12 16.17
N GLY A 67 -16.70 9.06 16.49
CA GLY A 67 -16.75 8.41 17.80
C GLY A 67 -16.35 9.35 18.94
N SER A 68 -15.38 10.24 18.69
CA SER A 68 -14.98 11.27 19.64
C SER A 68 -16.04 12.36 19.84
N SER A 69 -16.78 12.74 18.79
CA SER A 69 -17.84 13.75 18.87
C SER A 69 -19.05 13.31 19.70
N ASN A 70 -19.34 12.00 19.74
CA ASN A 70 -20.44 11.45 20.54
C ASN A 70 -20.16 11.41 22.06
N GLY A 71 -18.94 11.74 22.51
CA GLY A 71 -18.56 11.79 23.93
C GLY A 71 -18.66 13.19 24.57
N ALA A 72 -18.97 14.23 23.80
CA ALA A 72 -19.15 15.58 24.31
C ALA A 72 -20.62 15.79 24.74
N SER A 73 -21.00 15.25 25.91
CA SER A 73 -22.24 15.70 26.57
C SER A 73 -22.07 17.15 27.01
N PRO A 74 -22.99 18.08 26.67
CA PRO A 74 -22.96 19.43 27.23
C PRO A 74 -23.23 19.35 28.74
N SER A 75 -22.47 20.11 29.52
CA SER A 75 -22.68 20.32 30.96
C SER A 75 -23.89 21.23 31.20
#